data_AF-A0A4W5LCC6-F1
#
_entry.id   AF-A0A4W5LCC6-F1
#
_cell.length_a   1.000
_cell.length_b   1.000
_cell.length_c   1.000
_cell.angle_alpha   90.00
_cell.angle_beta   90.00
_cell.angle_gamma   90.00
#
_symmetry.space_group_name_H-M   'P 1'
#
loop_
_entity.id
_entity.type
_entity.pdbx_description
1 polymer ?
#
loop_
_entity_poly.entity_id
_entity_poly.type
_entity_poly.pdbx_seq_one_letter_code
_entity_poly.pdbx_strand_id
1 'polypeptide(L)'
;MAAQQQPGGPIPQVGMQQAATLQQQQLSQQQDFDPVHRFKMLIPQLKETGNNGWSICSDASVQRFDKSLEEFYALCDQLELCLRLAYECLSQSIDSAKHSPNLVPTATKPDTVQTESLSYSQYLSMIKSQISCAKDIHNALLECSKKIAGKGQPPGIL
;
A
#
# COMPACT_ATOMS: atom_id res chain seq x y z
N MET A 1 26.04 50.47 32.88
CA MET A 1 24.78 50.03 32.23
C MET A 1 25.16 49.28 30.95
N ALA A 2 24.67 48.03 30.82
CA ALA A 2 24.35 47.24 29.60
C ALA A 2 25.39 47.13 28.45
N ALA A 3 25.61 46.02 27.73
CA ALA A 3 24.89 44.75 27.60
C ALA A 3 25.88 43.63 27.16
N GLN A 4 25.64 42.42 27.63
CA GLN A 4 26.37 41.19 27.34
C GLN A 4 25.76 40.50 26.11
N GLN A 5 26.56 40.26 25.05
CA GLN A 5 26.18 39.43 23.90
C GLN A 5 26.61 37.97 24.16
N GLN A 6 25.67 37.03 24.08
CA GLN A 6 25.93 35.60 23.99
C GLN A 6 25.99 35.18 22.51
N PRO A 7 26.96 34.35 22.08
CA PRO A 7 26.91 33.70 20.78
C PRO A 7 25.97 32.49 20.84
N GLY A 8 24.98 32.47 19.94
CA GLY A 8 24.08 31.34 19.74
C GLY A 8 24.86 30.11 19.29
N GLY A 9 24.71 29.01 20.03
CA GLY A 9 25.25 27.71 19.66
C GLY A 9 24.50 27.09 18.46
N PRO A 10 25.17 26.23 17.66
CA PRO A 10 24.54 25.50 16.58
C PRO A 10 23.57 24.44 17.13
N ILE A 11 22.33 24.48 16.63
CA ILE A 11 21.26 23.53 16.97
C ILE A 11 21.57 22.20 16.22
N PRO A 12 21.51 21.01 16.85
CA PRO A 12 21.80 19.74 16.18
C PRO A 12 20.69 19.36 15.18
N GLN A 13 21.02 19.33 13.89
CA GLN A 13 20.12 19.01 12.76
C GLN A 13 20.00 17.48 12.48
N VAL A 14 20.38 16.63 13.44
CA VAL A 14 20.62 15.19 13.22
C VAL A 14 19.33 14.36 13.12
N GLY A 15 18.18 14.87 13.58
CA GLY A 15 16.92 14.11 13.61
C GLY A 15 16.17 13.99 12.27
N MET A 16 16.37 14.92 11.33
CA MET A 16 15.53 14.99 10.10
C MET A 16 16.02 14.08 8.97
N GLN A 17 17.29 13.65 9.01
CA GLN A 17 17.90 12.88 7.92
C GLN A 17 17.53 11.38 7.99
N GLN A 18 17.23 10.88 9.19
CA GLN A 18 16.94 9.45 9.42
C GLN A 18 15.48 9.07 9.09
N ALA A 19 14.54 10.03 9.15
CA ALA A 19 13.16 9.79 8.74
C ALA A 19 13.00 9.70 7.22
N ALA A 20 13.80 10.45 6.46
CA ALA A 20 13.75 10.47 5.00
C ALA A 20 14.23 9.15 4.37
N THR A 21 15.24 8.50 4.95
CA THR A 21 15.79 7.23 4.43
C THR A 21 14.84 6.05 4.63
N LEU A 22 14.16 5.98 5.79
CA LEU A 22 13.15 4.94 6.04
C LEU A 22 11.97 5.03 5.07
N GLN A 23 11.54 6.25 4.73
CA GLN A 23 10.44 6.43 3.79
C GLN A 23 10.83 6.06 2.35
N GLN A 24 12.07 6.31 1.94
CA GLN A 24 12.56 5.92 0.61
C GLN A 24 12.72 4.39 0.48
N GLN A 25 13.12 3.70 1.56
CA GLN A 25 13.28 2.25 1.55
C GLN A 25 11.93 1.51 1.45
N GLN A 26 10.86 2.09 1.99
CA GLN A 26 9.52 1.50 1.91
C GLN A 26 8.90 1.62 0.51
N LEU A 27 9.22 2.70 -0.23
CA LEU A 27 8.75 2.87 -1.62
C LEU A 27 9.44 1.90 -2.59
N SER A 28 10.70 1.55 -2.36
CA SER A 28 11.47 0.68 -3.25
C SER A 28 11.03 -0.78 -3.22
N GLN A 29 10.50 -1.27 -2.09
CA GLN A 29 9.95 -2.64 -1.97
C GLN A 29 8.60 -2.81 -2.70
N GLN A 30 7.91 -1.71 -3.02
CA GLN A 30 6.64 -1.76 -3.74
C GLN A 30 6.82 -1.77 -5.27
N GLN A 31 8.01 -1.41 -5.78
CA GLN A 31 8.30 -1.40 -7.22
C GLN A 31 8.62 -2.76 -7.82
N ASP A 32 9.02 -3.76 -7.03
CA ASP A 32 9.41 -5.08 -7.55
C ASP A 32 8.20 -5.88 -8.08
N PHE A 33 7.02 -5.64 -7.54
CA PHE A 33 5.79 -6.30 -7.93
C PHE A 33 4.69 -5.28 -8.29
N ASP A 34 4.80 -4.69 -9.49
CA ASP A 34 3.71 -3.90 -10.07
C ASP A 34 2.84 -4.79 -10.99
N PRO A 35 1.68 -5.26 -10.52
CA PRO A 35 0.78 -6.10 -11.31
C PRO A 35 0.28 -5.38 -12.58
N VAL A 36 0.20 -4.05 -12.60
CA VAL A 36 -0.17 -3.27 -13.78
C VAL A 36 0.94 -3.30 -14.82
N HIS A 37 2.19 -3.13 -14.39
CA HIS A 37 3.35 -3.27 -15.27
C HIS A 37 3.42 -4.67 -15.88
N ARG A 38 3.22 -5.70 -15.07
CA ARG A 38 3.20 -7.10 -15.51
C ARG A 38 2.09 -7.37 -16.53
N PHE A 39 0.88 -6.86 -16.27
CA PHE A 39 -0.23 -6.92 -17.24
C PHE A 39 0.15 -6.27 -18.58
N LYS A 40 0.77 -5.09 -18.56
CA LYS A 40 1.20 -4.38 -19.79
C LYS A 40 2.23 -5.18 -20.60
N MET A 41 3.11 -5.91 -19.93
CA MET A 41 4.09 -6.78 -20.58
C MET A 41 3.48 -8.06 -21.20
N LEU A 42 2.32 -8.51 -20.70
CA LEU A 42 1.64 -9.71 -21.21
C LEU A 42 0.74 -9.43 -22.42
N ILE A 43 0.26 -8.19 -22.58
CA ILE A 43 -0.53 -7.75 -23.75
C ILE A 43 0.09 -8.13 -25.11
N PRO A 44 1.38 -7.84 -25.38
CA PRO A 44 1.99 -8.21 -26.66
C PRO A 44 2.07 -9.73 -26.85
N GLN A 45 2.35 -10.49 -25.79
CA GLN A 45 2.39 -11.96 -25.82
C GLN A 45 1.02 -12.54 -26.18
N LEU A 46 -0.05 -12.05 -25.55
CA LEU A 46 -1.42 -12.45 -25.85
C LEU A 46 -1.78 -12.19 -27.33
N LYS A 47 -1.39 -11.01 -27.84
CA LYS A 47 -1.62 -10.65 -29.24
C LYS A 47 -0.87 -11.57 -30.20
N GLU A 48 0.36 -11.92 -29.87
CA GLU A 48 1.19 -12.82 -30.67
C GLU A 48 0.61 -14.24 -30.70
N THR A 49 0.22 -14.79 -29.54
CA THR A 49 -0.39 -16.13 -29.44
C THR A 49 -1.69 -16.22 -30.23
N GLY A 50 -2.53 -15.18 -30.22
CA GLY A 50 -3.76 -15.16 -31.02
C GLY A 50 -3.52 -15.17 -32.53
N ASN A 51 -2.52 -14.40 -33.01
CA ASN A 51 -2.21 -14.30 -34.43
C ASN A 51 -1.51 -15.58 -34.96
N ASN A 52 -0.66 -16.17 -34.14
CA ASN A 52 0.04 -17.41 -34.44
C ASN A 52 -0.92 -18.61 -34.42
N GLY A 53 -1.80 -18.71 -33.42
CA GLY A 53 -2.78 -19.79 -33.29
C GLY A 53 -3.75 -19.89 -34.47
N TRP A 54 -4.24 -18.76 -34.98
CA TRP A 54 -5.11 -18.73 -36.16
C TRP A 54 -4.39 -19.19 -37.45
N SER A 55 -3.13 -18.80 -37.59
CA SER A 55 -2.30 -19.19 -38.74
C SER A 55 -1.93 -20.67 -38.70
N ILE A 56 -1.64 -21.22 -37.52
CA ILE A 56 -1.33 -22.64 -37.29
C ILE A 56 -2.56 -23.52 -37.57
N CYS A 57 -3.77 -23.04 -37.25
CA CYS A 57 -5.04 -23.73 -37.56
C CYS A 57 -5.26 -23.94 -39.07
N SER A 58 -4.71 -23.06 -39.91
CA SER A 58 -4.85 -23.15 -41.37
C SER A 58 -3.77 -24.02 -42.06
N ASP A 59 -2.60 -24.24 -41.44
CA ASP A 59 -1.42 -24.77 -42.16
C ASP A 59 -0.67 -25.91 -41.42
N ALA A 60 -0.97 -26.21 -40.15
CA ALA A 60 -0.15 -27.11 -39.32
C ALA A 60 -0.94 -28.22 -38.59
N SER A 61 -0.19 -29.24 -38.12
CA SER A 61 -0.73 -30.40 -37.41
C SER A 61 -1.39 -30.04 -36.08
N VAL A 62 -2.46 -30.77 -35.74
CA VAL A 62 -3.29 -30.62 -34.51
C VAL A 62 -2.46 -30.40 -33.24
N GLN A 63 -1.33 -31.10 -33.10
CA GLN A 63 -0.42 -30.99 -31.95
C GLN A 63 0.19 -29.59 -31.75
N ARG A 64 0.46 -28.83 -32.81
CA ARG A 64 0.96 -27.45 -32.68
C ARG A 64 -0.14 -26.48 -32.27
N PHE A 65 -1.36 -26.74 -32.73
CA PHE A 65 -2.52 -25.96 -32.35
C PHE A 65 -2.87 -26.17 -30.87
N ASP A 66 -2.87 -27.41 -30.39
CA ASP A 66 -3.11 -27.74 -28.98
C ASP A 66 -2.14 -27.01 -28.04
N LYS A 67 -0.84 -27.01 -28.40
CA LYS A 67 0.18 -26.27 -27.65
C LYS A 67 -0.05 -24.75 -27.67
N SER A 68 -0.41 -24.18 -28.83
CA SER A 68 -0.70 -22.74 -28.94
C SER A 68 -1.93 -22.34 -28.12
N LEU A 69 -2.92 -23.23 -28.01
CA LEU A 69 -4.08 -23.02 -27.16
C LEU A 69 -3.71 -23.09 -25.67
N GLU A 70 -2.90 -24.07 -25.27
CA GLU A 70 -2.42 -24.18 -23.89
C GLU A 70 -1.66 -22.92 -23.46
N GLU A 71 -0.77 -22.41 -24.31
CA GLU A 71 -0.04 -21.15 -24.07
C GLU A 71 -0.98 -19.94 -23.98
N PHE A 72 -2.05 -19.91 -24.78
CA PHE A 72 -3.07 -18.86 -24.70
C PHE A 72 -3.83 -18.89 -23.37
N TYR A 73 -4.31 -20.06 -22.94
CA TYR A 73 -5.02 -20.20 -21.67
C TYR A 73 -4.12 -19.84 -20.48
N ALA A 74 -2.87 -20.28 -20.49
CA ALA A 74 -1.90 -19.91 -19.46
C ALA A 74 -1.66 -18.39 -19.39
N LEU A 75 -1.61 -17.72 -20.56
CA LEU A 75 -1.52 -16.25 -20.62
C LEU A 75 -2.78 -15.56 -20.07
N CYS A 76 -3.97 -16.08 -20.38
CA CYS A 76 -5.23 -15.58 -19.83
C CYS A 76 -5.28 -15.69 -18.30
N ASP A 77 -4.90 -16.83 -17.74
CA ASP A 77 -4.84 -17.04 -16.29
C ASP A 77 -3.88 -16.03 -15.64
N GLN A 78 -2.72 -15.81 -16.27
CA GLN A 78 -1.73 -14.87 -15.76
C GLN A 78 -2.22 -13.41 -15.83
N LEU A 79 -2.93 -13.03 -16.89
CA LEU A 79 -3.56 -11.70 -17.02
C LEU A 79 -4.64 -11.51 -15.96
N GLU A 80 -5.49 -12.52 -15.74
CA GLU A 80 -6.55 -12.47 -14.73
C GLU A 80 -5.97 -12.27 -13.33
N LEU A 81 -4.92 -13.01 -12.98
CA LEU A 81 -4.21 -12.85 -11.72
C LEU A 81 -3.63 -11.43 -11.58
N CYS A 82 -2.96 -10.91 -12.61
CA CYS A 82 -2.41 -9.55 -12.57
C CYS A 82 -3.51 -8.50 -12.36
N LEU A 83 -4.67 -8.64 -13.00
CA LEU A 83 -5.79 -7.71 -12.85
C LEU A 83 -6.41 -7.76 -11.45
N ARG A 84 -6.58 -8.94 -10.86
CA ARG A 84 -7.06 -9.09 -9.46
C ARG A 84 -6.11 -8.39 -8.49
N LEU A 85 -4.82 -8.68 -8.61
CA LEU A 85 -3.80 -8.08 -7.74
C LEU A 85 -3.71 -6.56 -7.92
N ALA A 86 -3.82 -6.06 -9.15
CA ALA A 86 -3.88 -4.62 -9.41
C ALA A 86 -5.08 -3.96 -8.74
N TYR A 87 -6.25 -4.60 -8.78
CA TYR A 87 -7.44 -4.12 -8.08
C TYR A 87 -7.26 -4.11 -6.57
N GLU A 88 -6.70 -5.17 -5.99
CA GLU A 88 -6.41 -5.24 -4.55
C GLU A 88 -5.41 -4.17 -4.12
N CYS A 89 -4.33 -3.95 -4.89
CA CYS A 89 -3.39 -2.86 -4.65
C CYS A 89 -4.06 -1.49 -4.71
N LEU A 90 -4.97 -1.26 -5.66
CA LEU A 90 -5.73 -0.03 -5.75
C LEU A 90 -6.64 0.15 -4.52
N SER A 91 -7.41 -0.87 -4.16
CA SER A 91 -8.27 -0.84 -2.97
C SER A 91 -7.44 -0.56 -1.71
N GLN A 92 -6.32 -1.28 -1.55
CA GLN A 92 -5.41 -1.10 -0.42
C GLN A 92 -4.81 0.30 -0.39
N SER A 93 -4.46 0.89 -1.54
CA SER A 93 -3.95 2.27 -1.60
C SER A 93 -5.01 3.30 -1.19
N ILE A 94 -6.26 3.10 -1.60
CA ILE A 94 -7.39 3.96 -1.22
C ILE A 94 -7.64 3.88 0.29
N ASP A 95 -7.66 2.68 0.85
CA ASP A 95 -7.90 2.49 2.28
C ASP A 95 -6.71 2.98 3.12
N SER A 96 -5.48 2.74 2.64
CA SER A 96 -4.28 3.29 3.24
C SER A 96 -4.32 4.83 3.25
N ALA A 97 -4.76 5.48 2.18
CA ALA A 97 -4.85 6.95 2.13
C ALA A 97 -5.89 7.52 3.11
N LYS A 98 -6.94 6.78 3.45
CA LYS A 98 -7.98 7.21 4.42
C LYS A 98 -7.53 7.08 5.88
N HIS A 99 -6.66 6.12 6.17
CA HIS A 99 -6.34 5.72 7.54
C HIS A 99 -4.89 6.02 7.94
N SER A 100 -3.97 6.08 6.98
CA SER A 100 -2.57 6.39 7.23
C SER A 100 -2.34 7.90 7.15
N PRO A 101 -1.65 8.52 8.12
CA PRO A 101 -1.28 9.92 8.04
C PRO A 101 -0.36 10.15 6.84
N ASN A 102 -0.82 10.90 5.84
CA ASN A 102 0.08 11.40 4.81
C ASN A 102 1.01 12.45 5.44
N LEU A 103 2.31 12.42 5.13
CA LEU A 103 3.24 13.41 5.67
C LEU A 103 2.82 14.80 5.19
N VAL A 104 2.54 15.69 6.14
CA VAL A 104 2.40 17.11 5.85
C VAL A 104 3.76 17.59 5.31
N PRO A 105 3.82 18.23 4.12
CA PRO A 105 5.05 18.83 3.66
C PRO A 105 5.48 19.90 4.68
N THR A 106 6.52 19.61 5.46
CA THR A 106 7.24 20.65 6.18
C THR A 106 7.97 21.46 5.11
N ALA A 107 7.37 22.57 4.70
CA ALA A 107 7.88 23.47 3.68
C ALA A 107 9.37 23.74 3.88
N THR A 108 10.23 23.14 3.07
CA THR A 108 11.61 23.57 2.80
C THR A 108 12.16 22.75 1.64
N LYS A 109 11.56 22.90 0.45
CA LYS A 109 12.20 22.87 -0.88
C LYS A 109 11.12 22.92 -1.97
N PRO A 110 11.16 23.89 -2.89
CA PRO A 110 10.33 23.85 -4.09
C PRO A 110 10.92 22.83 -5.08
N ASP A 111 10.05 22.32 -5.95
CA ASP A 111 10.38 21.58 -7.18
C ASP A 111 10.69 20.08 -7.05
N THR A 112 9.64 19.26 -6.95
CA THR A 112 9.20 18.33 -8.02
C THR A 112 8.25 17.27 -7.40
N VAL A 113 7.11 17.05 -8.07
CA VAL A 113 5.98 16.18 -7.68
C VAL A 113 5.15 16.73 -6.51
N GLN A 114 4.03 17.38 -6.88
CA GLN A 114 2.99 17.82 -5.94
C GLN A 114 2.33 16.58 -5.31
N THR A 115 2.91 16.08 -4.23
CA THR A 115 2.18 15.22 -3.28
C THR A 115 1.02 16.05 -2.75
N GLU A 116 -0.21 15.61 -2.97
CA GLU A 116 -1.44 16.27 -2.52
C GLU A 116 -1.38 16.52 -1.01
N SER A 117 -0.96 17.73 -0.63
CA SER A 117 -0.88 18.14 0.75
C SER A 117 -2.29 18.25 1.31
N LEU A 118 -2.60 17.48 2.36
CA LEU A 118 -3.88 17.56 3.04
C LEU A 118 -4.11 18.98 3.57
N SER A 119 -5.31 19.53 3.36
CA SER A 119 -5.68 20.78 4.02
C SER A 119 -5.75 20.57 5.53
N TYR A 120 -5.57 21.64 6.32
CA TYR A 120 -5.65 21.56 7.77
C TYR A 120 -7.00 21.00 8.27
N SER A 121 -8.10 21.33 7.57
CA SER A 121 -9.43 20.78 7.89
C SER A 121 -9.54 19.28 7.62
N GLN A 122 -8.94 18.79 6.53
CA GLN A 122 -8.88 17.36 6.21
C GLN A 122 -7.99 16.62 7.23
N TYR A 123 -6.85 17.19 7.61
CA TYR A 123 -5.99 16.65 8.66
C TYR A 123 -6.73 16.53 10.00
N LEU A 124 -7.44 17.59 10.43
CA LEU A 124 -8.23 17.53 11.66
C LEU A 124 -9.32 16.44 11.62
N SER A 125 -9.98 16.27 10.47
CA SER A 125 -10.97 15.20 10.28
C SER A 125 -10.35 13.81 10.44
N MET A 126 -9.20 13.59 9.81
CA MET A 126 -8.44 12.34 9.89
C MET A 126 -8.00 12.03 11.32
N ILE A 127 -7.41 12.99 12.04
CA ILE A 127 -6.97 12.80 13.44
C ILE A 127 -8.15 12.46 14.35
N LYS A 128 -9.30 13.14 14.18
CA LYS A 128 -10.52 12.82 14.95
C LYS A 128 -11.00 11.38 14.69
N SER A 129 -10.98 10.94 13.43
CA SER A 129 -11.33 9.57 13.04
C SER A 129 -10.38 8.54 13.66
N GLN A 130 -9.06 8.78 13.61
CA GLN A 130 -8.06 7.91 14.23
C GLN A 130 -8.23 7.80 15.75
N ILE A 131 -8.52 8.92 16.43
CA ILE A 131 -8.81 8.94 17.87
C ILE A 131 -10.06 8.09 18.18
N SER A 132 -11.11 8.18 17.36
CA SER A 132 -12.32 7.37 17.53
C SER A 132 -12.02 5.88 17.37
N CYS A 133 -11.34 5.51 16.29
CA CYS A 133 -10.96 4.13 16.02
C CYS A 133 -10.12 3.52 17.17
N ALA A 134 -9.13 4.26 17.67
CA ALA A 134 -8.32 3.83 18.81
C ALA A 134 -9.16 3.63 20.09
N LYS A 135 -10.14 4.50 20.34
CA LYS A 135 -11.08 4.33 21.46
C LYS A 135 -11.96 3.10 21.28
N ASP A 136 -12.45 2.83 20.08
CA ASP A 136 -13.29 1.67 19.80
C ASP A 136 -12.52 0.36 20.00
N ILE A 137 -11.26 0.30 19.54
CA ILE A 137 -10.36 -0.83 19.79
C ILE A 137 -10.12 -0.99 21.30
N HIS A 138 -9.79 0.09 22.00
CA HIS A 138 -9.56 0.05 23.45
C HIS A 138 -10.79 -0.47 24.19
N ASN A 139 -11.98 0.02 23.84
CA ASN A 139 -13.24 -0.42 24.44
C ASN A 139 -13.50 -1.90 24.17
N ALA A 140 -13.30 -2.37 22.93
CA ALA A 140 -13.45 -3.78 22.60
C ALA A 140 -12.49 -4.67 23.39
N LEU A 141 -11.21 -4.30 23.48
CA LEU A 141 -10.20 -5.02 24.26
C LEU A 141 -10.51 -5.00 25.76
N LEU A 142 -10.96 -3.87 26.30
CA LEU A 142 -11.35 -3.72 27.69
C LEU A 142 -12.56 -4.62 28.05
N GLU A 143 -13.57 -4.66 27.19
CA GLU A 143 -14.73 -5.54 27.36
C GLU A 143 -14.34 -7.03 27.29
N CYS A 144 -13.45 -7.41 26.37
CA CYS A 144 -12.88 -8.76 26.32
C CYS A 144 -12.13 -9.10 27.60
N SER A 145 -11.29 -8.19 28.10
CA SER A 145 -10.53 -8.37 29.34
C SER A 145 -11.44 -8.60 30.55
N LYS A 146 -12.50 -7.79 30.70
CA LYS A 146 -13.50 -7.96 31.78
C LYS A 146 -14.22 -9.30 31.71
N LYS A 147 -14.59 -9.76 30.51
CA LYS A 147 -15.25 -11.06 30.31
C LYS A 147 -14.34 -12.23 30.71
N ILE A 148 -13.03 -12.10 30.51
CA ILE A 148 -12.04 -13.10 30.92
C ILE A 148 -11.84 -13.06 32.44
N ALA A 149 -11.65 -11.86 33.02
CA ALA A 149 -11.45 -11.69 34.45
C ALA A 149 -12.69 -12.10 35.29
N GLY A 150 -13.91 -11.93 34.75
CA GLY A 150 -15.16 -12.28 35.42
C GLY A 150 -15.51 -13.78 35.44
N LYS A 151 -14.76 -14.65 34.75
CA LYS A 151 -15.04 -16.10 34.67
C LYS A 151 -14.38 -16.95 35.77
N GLY A 152 -13.87 -16.33 36.83
CA GLY A 152 -13.05 -16.99 37.86
C GLY A 152 -13.73 -17.42 39.18
N GLN A 153 -15.03 -17.18 39.39
CA GLN A 153 -15.71 -17.66 40.61
C GLN A 153 -16.50 -18.95 40.34
N PRO A 154 -16.02 -20.13 40.77
CA PRO A 154 -16.91 -21.27 40.94
C PRO A 154 -17.92 -20.93 42.06
N PRO A 155 -19.22 -21.20 41.88
CA PRO A 155 -20.16 -21.13 43.00
C PRO A 155 -19.69 -22.15 44.03
N GLY A 156 -19.29 -21.64 45.21
CA GLY A 156 -18.94 -22.47 46.35
C GLY A 156 -20.10 -23.42 46.63
N ILE A 157 -19.86 -24.71 46.44
CA ILE A 157 -20.71 -25.77 46.95
C ILE A 157 -20.62 -25.72 48.48
N LEU A 158 -21.75 -25.37 49.07
CA LEU A 158 -22.06 -25.51 50.49
C LEU A 158 -22.41 -26.98 50.78
#